data_AF-A0A951PBM9-F1
#
_entry.id   AF-A0A951PBM9-F1
#
_cell.length_a   1.000
_cell.length_b   1.000
_cell.length_c   1.000
_cell.angle_alpha   90.00
_cell.angle_beta   90.00
_cell.angle_gamma   90.00
#
_symmetry.space_group_name_H-M   'P 1'
#
loop_
_entity.id
_entity.type
_entity.pdbx_description
1 polymer ?
#
loop_
_entity_poly.entity_id
_entity_poly.type
_entity_poly.pdbx_seq_one_letter_code
_entity_poly.pdbx_strand_id
1 'polypeptide(L)'
;MLLPLLLAQASPPAPSPSPAPPPAQEIVIPQIVRPLPGALDDVPVLNSNSPEIIGTEGILLSTFPPEGKVTPAAHLNFGFNGRFDIFAHHVFKALSPAKTSAYLGVIAYNPGSRPVTLDTLQAASYLSQPDAPFIPLPPMLENPLGRVFAGPGDRAMSDLLRGLRQAIFPPRITIAPNAYQMLLNLPIPVAELDPPVNGRSTLMRLRSSGPVYLASLALMARTAANREVPPSLQDWESLLQTGSLVTPRDRPPSLLDNTAPTNQIIYGRVAGVAIGSSWQSQVTDNPDSASLTIPAAGSAFSYGLSTLARGRMGSDQSQSAQMRVRYPDTAYEAHGNYGIQYDLSLPLVNPDSQPRAVTLALQTPIKEDSLSRNGLRFFDPLPTQTFFRGSVRLRYADDQGKLQVRYIHLVQRRGQQGEPLVRLELAGGERRLVEFSLLYPPDSTPPQVLTVSAE
;
A
#
# COMPACT_ATOMS: atom_id res chain seq x y z
N MET A 1 60.62 8.54 52.32
CA MET A 1 60.22 9.32 51.13
C MET A 1 60.40 8.45 49.90
N LEU A 2 59.30 7.94 49.35
CA LEU A 2 59.24 7.16 48.12
C LEU A 2 57.92 7.58 47.44
N LEU A 3 58.01 8.31 46.33
CA LEU A 3 56.88 8.62 45.45
C LEU A 3 56.70 7.45 44.46
N PRO A 4 55.47 6.97 44.20
CA PRO A 4 55.19 6.17 43.02
C PRO A 4 54.79 7.05 41.84
N LEU A 5 55.45 6.81 40.71
CA LEU A 5 55.12 7.27 39.37
C LEU A 5 53.77 6.65 38.92
N LEU A 6 52.79 7.48 38.53
CA LEU A 6 51.65 7.01 37.74
C LEU A 6 51.97 7.17 36.24
N LEU A 7 52.04 6.04 35.54
CA LEU A 7 52.03 5.97 34.08
C LEU A 7 50.63 6.29 33.56
N ALA A 8 50.51 7.34 32.75
CA ALA A 8 49.29 7.67 32.02
C ALA A 8 49.05 6.65 30.89
N GLN A 9 47.89 5.99 30.89
CA GLN A 9 47.42 5.22 29.73
C GLN A 9 46.78 6.18 28.72
N ALA A 10 47.31 6.20 27.50
CA ALA A 10 46.76 6.97 26.39
C ALA A 10 45.49 6.29 25.84
N SER A 11 44.40 7.03 25.79
CA SER A 11 43.16 6.62 25.11
C SER A 11 43.38 6.54 23.59
N PRO A 12 42.79 5.57 22.87
CA PRO A 12 42.86 5.51 21.42
C PRO A 12 42.15 6.72 20.79
N PRO A 13 42.64 7.24 19.65
CA PRO A 13 42.02 8.37 18.97
C PRO A 13 40.60 8.01 18.50
N ALA A 14 39.68 8.95 18.72
CA ALA A 14 38.31 8.84 18.25
C ALA A 14 38.26 8.66 16.72
N PRO A 15 37.37 7.82 16.18
CA PRO A 15 37.21 7.69 14.74
C PRO A 15 36.86 9.05 14.14
N SER A 16 37.60 9.42 13.10
CA SER A 16 37.39 10.68 12.37
C SER A 16 35.96 10.73 11.82
N PRO A 17 35.24 11.86 11.93
CA PRO A 17 33.91 11.99 11.36
C PRO A 17 34.00 11.79 9.84
N SER A 18 33.23 10.84 9.32
CA SER A 18 33.07 10.66 7.89
C SER A 18 32.47 11.94 7.28
N PRO A 19 32.97 12.45 6.15
CA PRO A 19 32.45 13.67 5.53
C PRO A 19 30.95 13.53 5.21
N ALA A 20 30.19 14.60 5.45
CA ALA A 20 28.77 14.63 5.13
C ALA A 20 28.55 14.36 3.62
N PRO A 21 27.51 13.59 3.24
CA PRO A 21 27.21 13.36 1.83
C PRO A 21 26.98 14.69 1.10
N PRO A 22 27.38 14.80 -0.18
CA PRO A 22 27.08 15.99 -0.97
C PRO A 22 25.55 16.21 -1.07
N PRO A 23 25.09 17.47 -1.16
CA PRO A 23 23.67 17.77 -1.27
C PRO A 23 23.10 17.15 -2.55
N ALA A 24 21.91 16.56 -2.45
CA ALA A 24 21.19 16.00 -3.58
C ALA A 24 20.89 17.09 -4.62
N GLN A 25 21.27 16.86 -5.88
CA GLN A 25 20.99 17.77 -6.99
C GLN A 25 19.83 17.25 -7.82
N GLU A 26 18.97 18.14 -8.31
CA GLU A 26 17.89 17.74 -9.21
C GLU A 26 18.44 17.53 -10.63
N ILE A 27 18.12 16.38 -11.22
CA ILE A 27 18.37 16.08 -12.63
C ILE A 27 17.05 15.88 -13.37
N VAL A 28 17.02 16.18 -14.66
CA VAL A 28 15.83 16.03 -15.51
C VAL A 28 16.12 14.98 -16.57
N ILE A 29 15.26 13.96 -16.65
CA ILE A 29 15.31 12.95 -17.71
C ILE A 29 14.16 13.24 -18.69
N PRO A 30 14.46 13.57 -19.95
CA PRO A 30 13.43 13.80 -20.96
C PRO A 30 12.58 12.56 -21.21
N GLN A 31 11.32 12.61 -20.82
CA GLN A 31 10.32 11.57 -21.08
C GLN A 31 8.91 12.15 -20.92
N ILE A 32 7.97 11.61 -21.69
CA ILE A 32 6.56 12.02 -21.63
C ILE A 32 5.82 11.13 -20.65
N VAL A 33 4.97 11.70 -19.80
CA VAL A 33 4.02 10.94 -18.99
C VAL A 33 2.67 10.95 -19.66
N ARG A 34 2.18 9.77 -20.06
CA ARG A 34 0.87 9.56 -20.69
C ARG A 34 -0.15 9.16 -19.61
N PRO A 35 -1.43 9.52 -19.76
CA PRO A 35 -2.48 8.97 -18.92
C PRO A 35 -2.53 7.44 -19.10
N LEU A 36 -2.67 6.71 -17.99
CA LEU A 36 -2.81 5.26 -18.03
C LEU A 36 -4.21 4.90 -18.53
N PRO A 37 -4.39 4.14 -19.63
CA PRO A 37 -5.71 3.73 -20.07
C PRO A 37 -6.40 2.84 -19.04
N GLY A 38 -7.72 2.73 -19.12
CA GLY A 38 -8.55 1.99 -18.16
C GLY A 38 -9.04 2.86 -17.01
N ALA A 39 -9.58 2.21 -15.99
CA ALA A 39 -10.11 2.84 -14.79
C ALA A 39 -10.07 1.85 -13.62
N LEU A 40 -10.35 2.34 -12.42
CA LEU A 40 -10.67 1.50 -11.28
C LEU A 40 -11.94 0.70 -11.53
N ASP A 41 -11.99 -0.53 -11.01
CA ASP A 41 -13.23 -1.31 -10.93
C ASP A 41 -14.24 -0.73 -9.93
N ASP A 42 -15.44 -1.33 -9.86
CA ASP A 42 -16.51 -0.87 -8.97
C ASP A 42 -16.53 -1.62 -7.61
N VAL A 43 -15.44 -2.30 -7.24
CA VAL A 43 -15.42 -3.10 -6.00
C VAL A 43 -15.31 -2.17 -4.78
N PRO A 44 -16.26 -2.23 -3.82
CA PRO A 44 -16.17 -1.44 -2.60
C PRO A 44 -15.07 -1.97 -1.68
N VAL A 45 -14.29 -1.06 -1.10
CA VAL A 45 -13.17 -1.35 -0.21
C VAL A 45 -13.37 -0.64 1.12
N LEU A 46 -13.54 -1.41 2.19
CA LEU A 46 -13.48 -0.90 3.56
C LEU A 46 -12.02 -0.51 3.86
N ASN A 47 -11.75 0.79 3.97
CA ASN A 47 -10.42 1.32 4.22
C ASN A 47 -10.31 1.78 5.67
N SER A 48 -9.54 1.07 6.50
CA SER A 48 -9.32 1.40 7.91
C SER A 48 -7.85 1.79 8.15
N ASN A 49 -7.54 3.09 8.03
CA ASN A 49 -6.19 3.63 8.25
C ASN A 49 -6.23 4.99 8.98
N SER A 50 -7.32 5.35 9.65
CA SER A 50 -7.43 6.59 10.43
C SER A 50 -8.15 6.40 11.79
N PRO A 51 -7.48 6.67 12.93
CA PRO A 51 -6.07 7.04 13.01
C PRO A 51 -5.16 5.93 12.52
N GLU A 52 -3.98 6.26 12.00
CA GLU A 52 -2.95 5.22 11.75
C GLU A 52 -2.41 4.69 13.08
N ILE A 53 -2.25 5.56 14.08
CA ILE A 53 -1.74 5.18 15.41
C ILE A 53 -2.92 4.97 16.36
N ILE A 54 -3.09 3.75 16.83
CA ILE A 54 -4.09 3.41 17.86
C ILE A 54 -3.62 3.98 19.20
N GLY A 55 -4.31 5.01 19.68
CA GLY A 55 -4.04 5.62 21.00
C GLY A 55 -4.96 5.12 22.11
N THR A 56 -6.21 4.78 21.78
CA THR A 56 -7.23 4.31 22.71
C THR A 56 -8.06 3.19 22.10
N GLU A 57 -8.83 2.50 22.93
CA GLU A 57 -9.87 1.57 22.47
C GLU A 57 -11.00 2.35 21.77
N GLY A 58 -11.62 1.76 20.76
CA GLY A 58 -12.65 2.47 19.99
C GLY A 58 -12.96 1.87 18.63
N ILE A 59 -13.86 2.55 17.94
CA ILE A 59 -14.21 2.28 16.55
C ILE A 59 -13.16 2.93 15.64
N LEU A 60 -12.48 2.14 14.82
CA LEU A 60 -11.57 2.66 13.78
C LEU A 60 -12.38 3.04 12.54
N LEU A 61 -13.33 2.18 12.15
CA LEU A 61 -14.28 2.42 11.07
C LEU A 61 -15.51 1.54 11.25
N SER A 62 -16.72 2.09 11.14
CA SER A 62 -17.96 1.30 11.14
C SER A 62 -18.85 1.68 9.98
N THR A 63 -19.35 0.66 9.28
CA THR A 63 -20.35 0.80 8.22
C THR A 63 -21.75 0.42 8.67
N PHE A 64 -21.91 0.09 9.96
CA PHE A 64 -23.21 -0.24 10.53
C PHE A 64 -24.19 0.93 10.41
N PRO A 65 -25.50 0.67 10.47
CA PRO A 65 -26.49 1.72 10.63
C PRO A 65 -26.32 2.44 11.99
N PRO A 66 -26.52 3.77 12.07
CA PRO A 66 -26.38 4.55 13.29
C PRO A 66 -27.53 4.34 14.30
N GLU A 67 -28.64 3.76 13.88
CA GLU A 67 -29.83 3.59 14.71
C GLU A 67 -29.54 2.68 15.92
N GLY A 68 -29.91 3.15 17.12
CA GLY A 68 -29.71 2.41 18.37
C GLY A 68 -28.27 2.44 18.91
N LYS A 69 -27.34 3.12 18.24
CA LYS A 69 -25.95 3.29 18.69
C LYS A 69 -25.82 4.45 19.66
N VAL A 70 -24.97 4.30 20.68
CA VAL A 70 -24.69 5.39 21.65
C VAL A 70 -24.00 6.57 20.98
N THR A 71 -23.10 6.30 20.01
CA THR A 71 -22.40 7.33 19.22
C THR A 71 -22.75 7.20 17.73
N PRO A 72 -23.93 7.67 17.29
CA PRO A 72 -24.38 7.56 15.90
C PRO A 72 -23.37 8.03 14.85
N ALA A 73 -22.63 9.11 15.13
CA ALA A 73 -21.64 9.67 14.22
C ALA A 73 -20.44 8.75 13.93
N ALA A 74 -20.25 7.68 14.71
CA ALA A 74 -19.21 6.67 14.49
C ALA A 74 -19.62 5.58 13.47
N HIS A 75 -20.77 5.72 12.81
CA HIS A 75 -21.36 4.69 11.96
C HIS A 75 -21.84 5.27 10.62
N LEU A 76 -21.28 4.76 9.51
CA LEU A 76 -21.44 5.34 8.17
C LEU A 76 -22.61 4.78 7.35
N ASN A 77 -23.34 3.79 7.87
CA ASN A 77 -24.48 3.15 7.19
C ASN A 77 -24.22 2.73 5.72
N PHE A 78 -23.33 1.77 5.53
CA PHE A 78 -23.01 1.22 4.22
C PHE A 78 -23.03 -0.32 4.25
N GLY A 79 -23.94 -0.92 3.47
CA GLY A 79 -24.03 -2.38 3.34
C GLY A 79 -23.14 -2.89 2.21
N PHE A 80 -22.42 -3.98 2.46
CA PHE A 80 -21.67 -4.72 1.44
C PHE A 80 -22.50 -5.90 0.92
N ASN A 81 -22.44 -6.15 -0.37
CA ASN A 81 -23.07 -7.31 -1.00
C ASN A 81 -22.23 -7.73 -2.23
N GLY A 82 -22.07 -9.03 -2.48
CA GLY A 82 -21.19 -9.52 -3.54
C GLY A 82 -19.70 -9.30 -3.22
N ARG A 83 -18.91 -8.89 -4.21
CA ARG A 83 -17.44 -8.72 -4.09
C ARG A 83 -17.10 -7.44 -3.32
N PHE A 84 -16.22 -7.53 -2.31
CA PHE A 84 -15.69 -6.37 -1.59
C PHE A 84 -14.34 -6.68 -0.94
N ASP A 85 -13.56 -5.64 -0.63
CA ASP A 85 -12.27 -5.76 0.04
C ASP A 85 -12.25 -5.09 1.41
N ILE A 86 -11.35 -5.55 2.26
CA ILE A 86 -11.03 -4.94 3.55
C ILE A 86 -9.54 -4.65 3.58
N PHE A 87 -9.19 -3.37 3.64
CA PHE A 87 -7.84 -2.90 3.88
C PHE A 87 -7.77 -2.29 5.29
N ALA A 88 -6.80 -2.75 6.10
CA ALA A 88 -6.52 -2.16 7.40
C ALA A 88 -5.01 -2.04 7.63
N HIS A 89 -4.57 -0.86 8.07
CA HIS A 89 -3.17 -0.60 8.41
C HIS A 89 -3.15 0.26 9.66
N HIS A 90 -2.56 -0.27 10.74
CA HIS A 90 -2.53 0.40 12.04
C HIS A 90 -1.23 0.13 12.76
N VAL A 91 -0.76 1.13 13.48
CA VAL A 91 0.39 1.09 14.37
C VAL A 91 -0.11 1.22 15.80
N PHE A 92 0.44 0.42 16.70
CA PHE A 92 0.25 0.59 18.12
C PHE A 92 1.57 0.92 18.78
N LYS A 93 1.56 1.97 19.60
CA LYS A 93 2.70 2.38 20.42
C LYS A 93 2.23 2.43 21.87
N ALA A 94 2.71 1.50 22.70
CA ALA A 94 2.39 1.56 24.12
C ALA A 94 3.06 2.78 24.76
N LEU A 95 2.24 3.65 25.35
CA LEU A 95 2.70 4.76 26.20
C LEU A 95 2.79 4.35 27.68
N SER A 96 2.16 3.23 28.04
CA SER A 96 2.07 2.71 29.40
C SER A 96 3.18 1.66 29.70
N PRO A 97 3.72 1.61 30.93
CA PRO A 97 4.66 0.58 31.37
C PRO A 97 4.11 -0.84 31.28
N ALA A 98 2.79 -1.03 31.34
CA ALA A 98 2.16 -2.35 31.30
C ALA A 98 2.26 -3.04 29.92
N LYS A 99 2.62 -2.29 28.86
CA LYS A 99 2.83 -2.74 27.47
C LYS A 99 1.88 -3.86 26.97
N THR A 100 0.58 -3.79 27.31
CA THR A 100 -0.42 -4.75 26.83
C THR A 100 -0.66 -4.60 25.33
N SER A 101 -0.87 -5.69 24.61
CA SER A 101 -1.17 -5.67 23.17
C SER A 101 -2.47 -4.93 22.88
N ALA A 102 -2.49 -4.14 21.82
CA ALA A 102 -3.75 -3.78 21.16
C ALA A 102 -4.23 -4.96 20.30
N TYR A 103 -5.52 -5.03 20.02
CA TYR A 103 -6.14 -5.99 19.11
C TYR A 103 -6.85 -5.24 18.00
N LEU A 104 -6.64 -5.70 16.76
CA LEU A 104 -7.39 -5.26 15.59
C LEU A 104 -8.50 -6.27 15.32
N GLY A 105 -9.74 -5.84 15.56
CA GLY A 105 -10.94 -6.62 15.32
C GLY A 105 -11.63 -6.19 14.02
N VAL A 106 -12.07 -7.14 13.21
CA VAL A 106 -13.01 -6.88 12.11
C VAL A 106 -14.23 -7.76 12.32
N ILE A 107 -15.36 -7.13 12.58
CA ILE A 107 -16.65 -7.79 12.86
C ILE A 107 -17.59 -7.58 11.68
N ALA A 108 -18.30 -8.65 11.31
CA ALA A 108 -19.36 -8.64 10.30
C ALA A 108 -20.71 -8.93 10.94
N TYR A 109 -21.77 -8.35 10.39
CA TYR A 109 -23.15 -8.60 10.81
C TYR A 109 -24.03 -8.89 9.61
N ASN A 110 -24.85 -9.92 9.74
CA ASN A 110 -25.88 -10.26 8.77
C ASN A 110 -27.23 -9.69 9.24
N PRO A 111 -27.76 -8.64 8.59
CA PRO A 111 -29.06 -8.06 8.93
C PRO A 111 -30.25 -8.88 8.40
N GLY A 112 -29.99 -9.93 7.60
CA GLY A 112 -31.01 -10.71 6.94
C GLY A 112 -31.62 -11.82 7.79
N SER A 113 -32.71 -12.38 7.30
CA SER A 113 -33.40 -13.53 7.89
C SER A 113 -32.85 -14.90 7.44
N ARG A 114 -31.86 -14.92 6.56
CA ARG A 114 -31.19 -16.14 6.05
C ARG A 114 -29.70 -16.09 6.33
N PRO A 115 -29.03 -17.24 6.53
CA PRO A 115 -27.58 -17.26 6.68
C PRO A 115 -26.89 -16.63 5.47
N VAL A 116 -25.82 -15.87 5.72
CA VAL A 116 -24.95 -15.30 4.69
C VAL A 116 -23.60 -16.01 4.72
N THR A 117 -23.08 -16.35 3.55
CA THR A 117 -21.76 -16.92 3.38
C THR A 117 -20.79 -15.86 2.86
N LEU A 118 -19.65 -15.72 3.55
CA LEU A 118 -18.50 -14.96 3.07
C LEU A 118 -17.42 -15.94 2.59
N ASP A 119 -17.09 -15.90 1.30
CA ASP A 119 -15.93 -16.59 0.75
C ASP A 119 -14.69 -15.68 0.90
N THR A 120 -13.63 -16.19 1.50
CA THR A 120 -12.31 -15.51 1.55
C THR A 120 -11.49 -15.93 0.34
N LEU A 121 -11.40 -15.04 -0.65
CA LEU A 121 -10.72 -15.30 -1.91
C LEU A 121 -9.19 -15.24 -1.72
N GLN A 122 -8.71 -14.18 -1.08
CA GLN A 122 -7.31 -13.94 -0.74
C GLN A 122 -7.27 -13.16 0.57
N ALA A 123 -6.27 -13.40 1.42
CA ALA A 123 -6.13 -12.63 2.66
C ALA A 123 -4.74 -12.80 3.27
N ALA A 124 -4.16 -11.69 3.72
CA ALA A 124 -2.94 -11.70 4.50
C ALA A 124 -2.97 -10.62 5.57
N SER A 125 -2.41 -10.93 6.75
CA SER A 125 -2.17 -9.99 7.82
C SER A 125 -0.79 -10.25 8.43
N TYR A 126 0.01 -9.20 8.56
CA TYR A 126 1.39 -9.31 9.07
C TYR A 126 1.69 -8.20 10.05
N LEU A 127 2.50 -8.53 11.06
CA LEU A 127 3.11 -7.56 11.97
C LEU A 127 4.41 -7.01 11.40
N SER A 128 4.75 -5.77 11.75
CA SER A 128 6.09 -5.25 11.49
C SER A 128 7.15 -6.03 12.27
N GLN A 129 6.81 -6.55 13.45
CA GLN A 129 7.69 -7.41 14.24
C GLN A 129 6.85 -8.51 14.90
N PRO A 130 7.25 -9.80 14.83
CA PRO A 130 8.46 -10.31 14.19
C PRO A 130 8.29 -10.62 12.69
N ASP A 131 7.07 -10.52 12.14
CA ASP A 131 6.79 -11.11 10.82
C ASP A 131 7.54 -10.42 9.67
N ALA A 132 7.53 -9.09 9.61
CA ALA A 132 8.03 -8.33 8.47
C ALA A 132 8.75 -7.05 8.88
N PRO A 133 9.95 -7.15 9.49
CA PRO A 133 10.70 -5.99 9.95
C PRO A 133 11.11 -5.08 8.79
N PHE A 134 11.23 -3.78 9.08
CA PHE A 134 11.79 -2.81 8.16
C PHE A 134 13.33 -2.96 8.14
N ILE A 135 13.81 -3.82 7.25
CA ILE A 135 15.24 -4.07 7.04
C ILE A 135 15.75 -3.32 5.80
N PRO A 136 17.03 -2.91 5.78
CA PRO A 136 17.64 -2.39 4.56
C PRO A 136 17.76 -3.53 3.54
N LEU A 137 17.34 -3.25 2.30
CA LEU A 137 17.49 -4.14 1.16
C LEU A 137 18.11 -3.36 -0.01
N PRO A 138 18.80 -4.05 -0.93
CA PRO A 138 19.21 -3.49 -2.22
C PRO A 138 18.02 -2.91 -3.00
N PRO A 139 18.25 -1.97 -3.94
CA PRO A 139 17.18 -1.35 -4.70
C PRO A 139 16.31 -2.32 -5.50
N MET A 140 16.89 -3.45 -5.93
CA MET A 140 16.21 -4.48 -6.70
C MET A 140 16.72 -5.88 -6.29
N LEU A 141 15.80 -6.81 -6.05
CA LEU A 141 16.10 -8.21 -5.75
C LEU A 141 15.06 -9.14 -6.40
N GLU A 142 15.53 -10.28 -6.91
CA GLU A 142 14.62 -11.37 -7.28
C GLU A 142 13.87 -11.90 -6.06
N ASN A 143 12.57 -12.13 -6.22
CA ASN A 143 11.68 -12.59 -5.18
C ASN A 143 10.77 -13.76 -5.64
N PRO A 144 11.29 -14.81 -6.32
CA PRO A 144 10.46 -15.88 -6.87
C PRO A 144 9.67 -16.64 -5.79
N LEU A 145 10.21 -16.72 -4.56
CA LEU A 145 9.61 -17.44 -3.44
C LEU A 145 8.79 -16.57 -2.49
N GLY A 146 8.71 -15.25 -2.71
CA GLY A 146 7.99 -14.33 -1.80
C GLY A 146 8.65 -14.17 -0.42
N ARG A 147 9.97 -14.38 -0.32
CA ARG A 147 10.73 -14.33 0.94
C ARG A 147 11.50 -13.03 1.14
N VAL A 148 11.54 -12.16 0.12
CA VAL A 148 12.15 -10.83 0.20
C VAL A 148 11.04 -9.81 0.44
N PHE A 149 11.13 -9.11 1.57
CA PHE A 149 10.20 -8.06 1.99
C PHE A 149 10.85 -7.17 3.06
N ALA A 150 10.36 -5.93 3.19
CA ALA A 150 10.75 -4.98 4.23
C ALA A 150 9.54 -4.14 4.66
N GLY A 151 8.81 -4.64 5.66
CA GLY A 151 7.58 -4.03 6.17
C GLY A 151 6.36 -4.95 6.00
N PRO A 152 5.36 -4.83 6.89
CA PRO A 152 4.17 -5.67 6.87
C PRO A 152 3.27 -5.41 5.66
N GLY A 153 3.24 -4.16 5.17
CA GLY A 153 2.47 -3.79 3.99
C GLY A 153 3.00 -4.45 2.73
N ASP A 154 4.30 -4.32 2.51
CA ASP A 154 5.03 -4.98 1.42
C ASP A 154 4.80 -6.50 1.45
N ARG A 155 5.02 -7.15 2.60
CA ARG A 155 4.83 -8.60 2.73
C ARG A 155 3.39 -9.03 2.43
N ALA A 156 2.39 -8.31 2.95
CA ALA A 156 0.98 -8.62 2.68
C ALA A 156 0.64 -8.48 1.18
N MET A 157 1.07 -7.39 0.54
CA MET A 157 0.83 -7.19 -0.89
C MET A 157 1.55 -8.22 -1.75
N SER A 158 2.76 -8.64 -1.36
CA SER A 158 3.52 -9.69 -2.00
C SER A 158 2.74 -11.03 -2.02
N ASP A 159 2.14 -11.41 -0.89
CA ASP A 159 1.34 -12.64 -0.80
C ASP A 159 0.06 -12.57 -1.66
N LEU A 160 -0.64 -11.45 -1.63
CA LEU A 160 -1.85 -11.28 -2.46
C LEU A 160 -1.52 -11.22 -3.96
N LEU A 161 -0.36 -10.68 -4.35
CA LEU A 161 0.11 -10.68 -5.74
C LEU A 161 0.34 -12.11 -6.27
N ARG A 162 0.63 -13.04 -5.36
CA ARG A 162 0.76 -14.49 -5.62
C ARG A 162 -0.54 -15.24 -5.42
N GLY A 163 -1.62 -14.53 -5.12
CA GLY A 163 -2.95 -15.08 -4.93
C GLY A 163 -3.12 -15.91 -3.67
N LEU A 164 -2.34 -15.63 -2.63
CA LEU A 164 -2.35 -16.41 -1.41
C LEU A 164 -3.48 -16.01 -0.44
N ARG A 165 -3.93 -16.99 0.33
CA ARG A 165 -4.75 -16.83 1.53
C ARG A 165 -4.00 -17.48 2.69
N GLN A 166 -3.64 -16.70 3.71
CA GLN A 166 -3.00 -17.25 4.90
C GLN A 166 -3.95 -18.23 5.61
N ALA A 167 -3.36 -19.25 6.25
CA ALA A 167 -4.10 -20.30 6.95
C ALA A 167 -4.98 -19.78 8.10
N ILE A 168 -4.61 -18.64 8.71
CA ILE A 168 -5.39 -18.00 9.78
C ILE A 168 -6.76 -17.50 9.31
N PHE A 169 -6.95 -17.30 8.00
CA PHE A 169 -8.22 -16.90 7.43
C PHE A 169 -8.95 -18.11 6.86
N PRO A 170 -10.13 -18.49 7.37
CA PRO A 170 -10.88 -19.59 6.81
C PRO A 170 -11.31 -19.28 5.37
N PRO A 171 -11.38 -20.27 4.47
CA PRO A 171 -11.80 -20.06 3.07
C PRO A 171 -13.26 -19.63 2.98
N ARG A 172 -14.07 -19.95 4.00
CA ARG A 172 -15.49 -19.65 4.05
C ARG A 172 -15.93 -19.40 5.49
N ILE A 173 -16.77 -18.40 5.69
CA ILE A 173 -17.41 -18.05 6.96
C ILE A 173 -18.92 -18.02 6.73
N THR A 174 -19.70 -18.61 7.63
CA THR A 174 -21.17 -18.52 7.59
C THR A 174 -21.66 -17.70 8.77
N ILE A 175 -22.42 -16.65 8.48
CA ILE A 175 -23.01 -15.74 9.46
C ILE A 175 -24.50 -16.06 9.55
N ALA A 176 -24.96 -16.50 10.72
CA ALA A 176 -26.38 -16.77 10.95
C ALA A 176 -27.24 -15.51 10.79
N PRO A 177 -28.57 -15.65 10.57
CA PRO A 177 -29.49 -14.52 10.56
C PRO A 177 -29.37 -13.67 11.82
N ASN A 178 -29.33 -12.35 11.67
CA ASN A 178 -29.24 -11.40 12.78
C ASN A 178 -28.08 -11.67 13.76
N ALA A 179 -26.96 -12.21 13.24
CA ALA A 179 -25.82 -12.58 14.06
C ALA A 179 -24.54 -11.84 13.64
N TYR A 180 -23.63 -11.72 14.60
CA TYR A 180 -22.29 -11.21 14.41
C TYR A 180 -21.29 -12.34 14.20
N GLN A 181 -20.21 -12.06 13.47
CA GLN A 181 -19.10 -12.97 13.29
C GLN A 181 -17.80 -12.19 13.13
N MET A 182 -16.74 -12.61 13.84
CA MET A 182 -15.40 -12.05 13.63
C MET A 182 -14.80 -12.58 12.33
N LEU A 183 -14.28 -11.67 11.52
CA LEU A 183 -13.43 -11.94 10.35
C LEU A 183 -11.95 -11.83 10.71
N LEU A 184 -11.63 -10.97 11.68
CA LEU A 184 -10.28 -10.74 12.20
C LEU A 184 -10.38 -10.50 13.71
N ASN A 185 -9.50 -11.12 14.50
CA ASN A 185 -9.31 -10.83 15.91
C ASN A 185 -7.85 -11.08 16.26
N LEU A 186 -6.96 -10.17 15.82
CA LEU A 186 -5.52 -10.39 15.87
C LEU A 186 -4.80 -9.33 16.72
N PRO A 187 -3.78 -9.74 17.51
CA PRO A 187 -3.04 -8.81 18.37
C PRO A 187 -2.04 -7.95 17.58
N ILE A 188 -1.65 -6.83 18.17
CA ILE A 188 -0.52 -5.97 17.82
C ILE A 188 0.38 -5.90 19.07
N PRO A 189 1.25 -6.91 19.29
CA PRO A 189 2.03 -7.03 20.50
C PRO A 189 3.20 -6.05 20.54
N VAL A 190 3.46 -5.50 21.73
CA VAL A 190 4.54 -4.51 21.96
C VAL A 190 5.34 -4.77 23.24
N ALA A 191 4.94 -5.75 24.06
CA ALA A 191 5.55 -6.05 25.35
C ALA A 191 7.06 -6.31 25.26
N GLU A 192 7.47 -7.11 24.28
CA GLU A 192 8.87 -7.53 24.06
C GLU A 192 9.67 -6.55 23.19
N LEU A 193 9.09 -5.43 22.78
CA LEU A 193 9.71 -4.48 21.85
C LEU A 193 10.27 -3.27 22.60
N ASP A 194 11.42 -2.78 22.11
CA ASP A 194 12.04 -1.53 22.53
C ASP A 194 12.51 -0.72 21.30
N PRO A 195 11.88 0.42 20.97
CA PRO A 195 10.70 0.99 21.64
C PRO A 195 9.45 0.09 21.46
N PRO A 196 8.44 0.18 22.35
CA PRO A 196 7.25 -0.67 22.32
C PRO A 196 6.27 -0.23 21.22
N VAL A 197 6.66 -0.42 19.97
CA VAL A 197 5.91 -0.03 18.76
C VAL A 197 5.84 -1.18 17.77
N ASN A 198 4.65 -1.45 17.26
CA ASN A 198 4.43 -2.47 16.24
C ASN A 198 3.28 -2.05 15.32
N GLY A 199 3.39 -2.38 14.03
CA GLY A 199 2.33 -2.16 13.05
C GLY A 199 1.72 -3.47 12.55
N ARG A 200 0.46 -3.45 12.14
CA ARG A 200 -0.21 -4.55 11.46
C ARG A 200 -0.83 -4.05 10.15
N SER A 201 -0.47 -4.71 9.06
CA SER A 201 -1.11 -4.50 7.74
C SER A 201 -1.95 -5.70 7.38
N THR A 202 -3.17 -5.47 6.92
CA THR A 202 -4.14 -6.50 6.52
C THR A 202 -4.80 -6.11 5.20
N LEU A 203 -4.87 -7.06 4.27
CA LEU A 203 -5.73 -6.96 3.10
C LEU A 203 -6.50 -8.27 2.94
N MET A 204 -7.82 -8.18 2.79
CA MET A 204 -8.71 -9.31 2.55
C MET A 204 -9.57 -9.04 1.32
N ARG A 205 -9.65 -10.04 0.44
CA ARG A 205 -10.54 -10.08 -0.70
C ARG A 205 -11.67 -11.05 -0.44
N LEU A 206 -12.90 -10.54 -0.37
CA LEU A 206 -14.07 -11.28 0.08
C LEU A 206 -15.18 -11.25 -0.97
N ARG A 207 -16.07 -12.23 -0.88
CA ARG A 207 -17.35 -12.23 -1.60
C ARG A 207 -18.46 -12.70 -0.67
N SER A 208 -19.51 -11.90 -0.56
CA SER A 208 -20.71 -12.23 0.21
C SER A 208 -21.83 -12.79 -0.66
N SER A 209 -22.58 -13.76 -0.15
CA SER A 209 -23.83 -14.25 -0.75
C SER A 209 -25.05 -13.38 -0.44
N GLY A 210 -24.91 -12.34 0.40
CA GLY A 210 -25.98 -11.42 0.76
C GLY A 210 -25.49 -10.16 1.48
N PRO A 211 -26.39 -9.26 1.90
CA PRO A 211 -26.02 -8.03 2.57
C PRO A 211 -25.28 -8.29 3.90
N VAL A 212 -24.20 -7.57 4.15
CA VAL A 212 -23.50 -7.54 5.45
C VAL A 212 -23.03 -6.14 5.80
N TYR A 213 -22.95 -5.85 7.09
CA TYR A 213 -22.29 -4.65 7.62
C TYR A 213 -20.97 -5.03 8.28
N LEU A 214 -19.99 -4.15 8.20
CA LEU A 214 -18.63 -4.38 8.69
C LEU A 214 -18.15 -3.26 9.61
N ALA A 215 -17.34 -3.60 10.60
CA ALA A 215 -16.61 -2.61 11.38
C ALA A 215 -15.20 -3.11 11.72
N SER A 216 -14.23 -2.19 11.63
CA SER A 216 -12.87 -2.32 12.13
C SER A 216 -12.77 -1.61 13.48
N LEU A 217 -12.28 -2.31 14.50
CA LEU A 217 -12.33 -1.92 15.91
C LEU A 217 -10.97 -2.14 16.58
N ALA A 218 -10.69 -1.36 17.63
CA ALA A 218 -9.52 -1.53 18.49
C ALA A 218 -9.93 -1.76 19.94
N LEU A 219 -9.39 -2.81 20.56
CA LEU A 219 -9.47 -3.08 22.00
C LEU A 219 -8.07 -3.42 22.52
N MET A 220 -7.83 -3.20 23.81
CA MET A 220 -6.62 -3.69 24.47
C MET A 220 -6.86 -5.11 24.98
N ALA A 221 -5.78 -5.89 25.04
CA ALA A 221 -5.80 -7.18 25.69
C ALA A 221 -6.21 -7.02 27.15
N ARG A 222 -7.11 -7.89 27.64
CA ARG A 222 -7.32 -8.03 29.08
C ARG A 222 -6.24 -8.93 29.66
N THR A 223 -5.84 -8.68 30.90
CA THR A 223 -4.90 -9.57 31.61
C THR A 223 -5.65 -10.46 32.58
N ALA A 224 -5.51 -11.78 32.42
CA ALA A 224 -6.02 -12.76 33.37
C ALA A 224 -4.91 -13.78 33.69
N ALA A 225 -4.69 -14.07 34.98
CA ALA A 225 -3.64 -14.98 35.44
C ALA A 225 -2.26 -14.70 34.79
N ASN A 226 -1.87 -13.43 34.71
CA ASN A 226 -0.61 -12.95 34.10
C ASN A 226 -0.44 -13.30 32.61
N ARG A 227 -1.53 -13.54 31.88
CA ARG A 227 -1.52 -13.70 30.42
C ARG A 227 -2.52 -12.77 29.77
N GLU A 228 -2.18 -12.33 28.57
CA GLU A 228 -3.11 -11.60 27.72
C GLU A 228 -4.21 -12.53 27.22
N VAL A 229 -5.45 -12.06 27.36
CA VAL A 229 -6.65 -12.73 26.86
C VAL A 229 -7.19 -11.89 25.70
N PRO A 230 -7.34 -12.49 24.50
CA PRO A 230 -7.97 -11.83 23.36
C PRO A 230 -9.38 -11.33 23.71
N PRO A 231 -9.82 -10.19 23.17
CA PRO A 231 -11.20 -9.76 23.30
C PRO A 231 -12.17 -10.80 22.69
N SER A 232 -13.25 -11.07 23.39
CA SER A 232 -14.32 -11.98 22.95
C SER A 232 -15.24 -11.30 21.95
N LEU A 233 -16.06 -12.08 21.24
CA LEU A 233 -17.10 -11.53 20.36
C LEU A 233 -18.01 -10.53 21.10
N GLN A 234 -18.38 -10.83 22.34
CA GLN A 234 -19.22 -9.95 23.15
C GLN A 234 -18.54 -8.61 23.48
N ASP A 235 -17.22 -8.60 23.69
CA ASP A 235 -16.49 -7.34 23.92
C ASP A 235 -16.52 -6.46 22.66
N TRP A 236 -16.34 -7.07 21.48
CA TRP A 236 -16.44 -6.37 20.19
C TRP A 236 -17.85 -5.86 19.91
N GLU A 237 -18.88 -6.67 20.17
CA GLU A 237 -20.28 -6.25 20.04
C GLU A 237 -20.59 -5.09 20.98
N SER A 238 -20.17 -5.17 22.25
CA SER A 238 -20.36 -4.10 23.22
C SER A 238 -19.71 -2.80 22.73
N LEU A 239 -18.44 -2.87 22.30
CA LEU A 239 -17.73 -1.71 21.75
C LEU A 239 -18.45 -1.13 20.52
N LEU A 240 -18.98 -1.98 19.64
CA LEU A 240 -19.72 -1.54 18.46
C LEU A 240 -21.06 -0.85 18.81
N GLN A 241 -21.67 -1.14 19.96
CA GLN A 241 -22.92 -0.52 20.38
C GLN A 241 -22.69 0.77 21.18
N THR A 242 -21.68 0.77 22.06
CA THR A 242 -21.49 1.81 23.07
C THR A 242 -20.25 2.68 22.85
N GLY A 243 -19.34 2.24 21.98
CA GLY A 243 -18.05 2.88 21.74
C GLY A 243 -18.13 4.16 20.91
N SER A 244 -17.04 4.92 20.97
CA SER A 244 -16.79 6.09 20.11
C SER A 244 -15.60 5.83 19.20
N LEU A 245 -15.30 6.77 18.30
CA LEU A 245 -14.11 6.67 17.45
C LEU A 245 -12.83 6.65 18.28
N VAL A 246 -11.83 5.88 17.84
CA VAL A 246 -10.49 5.87 18.44
C VAL A 246 -9.90 7.27 18.43
N THR A 247 -9.22 7.64 19.53
CA THR A 247 -8.50 8.91 19.69
C THR A 247 -7.03 8.68 20.07
N PRO A 248 -6.11 9.62 19.75
CA PRO A 248 -6.33 10.83 18.94
C PRO A 248 -6.66 10.51 17.48
N ARG A 249 -7.38 11.41 16.80
CA ARG A 249 -7.61 11.35 15.35
C ARG A 249 -6.40 11.94 14.60
N ASP A 250 -6.27 11.62 13.31
CA ASP A 250 -5.27 12.26 12.46
C ASP A 250 -5.59 13.73 12.18
N ARG A 251 -4.66 14.41 11.51
CA ARG A 251 -4.93 15.75 10.99
C ARG A 251 -6.02 15.68 9.90
N PRO A 252 -7.03 16.56 9.95
CA PRO A 252 -8.06 16.60 8.93
C PRO A 252 -7.46 16.97 7.56
N PRO A 253 -8.04 16.47 6.45
CA PRO A 253 -7.54 16.80 5.13
C PRO A 253 -7.78 18.27 4.80
N SER A 254 -6.86 18.85 4.03
CA SER A 254 -7.11 20.11 3.33
C SER A 254 -8.20 19.91 2.27
N LEU A 255 -8.94 20.96 1.95
CA LEU A 255 -9.80 20.95 0.77
C LEU A 255 -8.94 20.66 -0.47
N LEU A 256 -9.45 19.81 -1.37
CA LEU A 256 -8.76 19.44 -2.61
C LEU A 256 -8.84 20.52 -3.70
N ASP A 257 -9.53 21.63 -3.41
CA ASP A 257 -9.58 22.78 -4.31
C ASP A 257 -8.21 23.49 -4.40
N ASN A 258 -8.16 24.50 -5.27
CA ASN A 258 -6.94 25.28 -5.50
C ASN A 258 -6.71 26.38 -4.43
N THR A 259 -7.45 26.39 -3.31
CA THR A 259 -7.32 27.45 -2.30
C THR A 259 -6.16 27.22 -1.34
N ALA A 260 -5.78 25.96 -1.11
CA ALA A 260 -4.60 25.63 -0.30
C ALA A 260 -3.29 25.84 -1.09
N PRO A 261 -2.23 26.42 -0.49
CA PRO A 261 -0.89 26.42 -1.08
C PRO A 261 -0.41 24.99 -1.36
N THR A 262 0.23 24.77 -2.50
CA THR A 262 0.65 23.44 -2.98
C THR A 262 1.61 22.72 -2.02
N ASN A 263 2.37 23.45 -1.21
CA ASN A 263 3.28 22.93 -0.21
C ASN A 263 2.64 22.63 1.16
N GLN A 264 1.32 22.82 1.32
CA GLN A 264 0.60 22.67 2.58
C GLN A 264 -0.59 21.70 2.50
N ILE A 265 -0.77 21.00 1.37
CA ILE A 265 -1.86 20.04 1.25
C ILE A 265 -1.67 18.87 2.22
N ILE A 266 -2.69 18.63 3.05
CA ILE A 266 -2.84 17.44 3.86
C ILE A 266 -3.87 16.57 3.15
N TYR A 267 -3.45 15.46 2.55
CA TYR A 267 -4.39 14.51 1.93
C TYR A 267 -5.31 13.84 2.95
N GLY A 268 -4.87 13.76 4.22
CA GLY A 268 -5.56 13.04 5.28
C GLY A 268 -5.33 11.53 5.19
N ARG A 269 -5.56 10.84 6.30
CA ARG A 269 -5.63 9.37 6.32
C ARG A 269 -7.03 8.91 5.92
N VAL A 270 -7.14 7.68 5.44
CA VAL A 270 -8.38 7.14 4.86
C VAL A 270 -9.14 6.33 5.92
N ALA A 271 -10.37 6.76 6.25
CA ALA A 271 -11.35 5.89 6.90
C ALA A 271 -12.74 6.03 6.27
N GLY A 272 -13.20 4.96 5.62
CA GLY A 272 -14.47 4.93 4.92
C GLY A 272 -14.56 3.77 3.93
N VAL A 273 -15.49 3.88 2.99
CA VAL A 273 -15.61 2.93 1.87
C VAL A 273 -15.24 3.64 0.59
N ALA A 274 -14.18 3.18 -0.06
CA ALA A 274 -13.78 3.63 -1.39
C ALA A 274 -14.33 2.69 -2.47
N ILE A 275 -14.44 3.16 -3.72
CA ILE A 275 -14.81 2.34 -4.88
C ILE A 275 -13.58 2.16 -5.78
N GLY A 276 -13.15 0.90 -5.93
CA GLY A 276 -11.96 0.54 -6.70
C GLY A 276 -10.98 -0.33 -5.92
N SER A 277 -10.83 -1.59 -6.34
CA SER A 277 -9.86 -2.56 -5.81
C SER A 277 -8.76 -2.93 -6.82
N SER A 278 -9.01 -2.70 -8.10
CA SER A 278 -8.04 -2.97 -9.16
C SER A 278 -8.17 -2.00 -10.33
N TRP A 279 -7.05 -1.80 -11.04
CA TRP A 279 -6.93 -1.09 -12.29
C TRP A 279 -6.41 -2.06 -13.34
N GLN A 280 -7.29 -2.50 -14.24
CA GLN A 280 -6.95 -3.43 -15.30
C GLN A 280 -6.91 -2.71 -16.64
N SER A 281 -5.86 -2.93 -17.42
CA SER A 281 -5.70 -2.22 -18.69
C SER A 281 -4.82 -2.96 -19.68
N GLN A 282 -5.23 -2.94 -20.96
CA GLN A 282 -4.32 -3.14 -22.08
C GLN A 282 -3.84 -1.77 -22.54
N VAL A 283 -2.55 -1.52 -22.39
CA VAL A 283 -1.93 -0.23 -22.69
C VAL A 283 -1.54 -0.21 -24.16
N THR A 284 -2.20 0.62 -24.96
CA THR A 284 -1.98 0.75 -26.41
C THR A 284 -1.70 2.20 -26.80
N ASP A 285 -1.32 2.45 -28.05
CA ASP A 285 -1.02 3.80 -28.53
C ASP A 285 -2.25 4.73 -28.49
N ASN A 286 -3.44 4.16 -28.70
CA ASN A 286 -4.74 4.83 -28.64
C ASN A 286 -5.87 3.78 -28.51
N PRO A 287 -7.12 4.18 -28.20
CA PRO A 287 -8.23 3.25 -27.99
C PRO A 287 -8.56 2.32 -29.16
N ASP A 288 -8.19 2.69 -30.39
CA ASP A 288 -8.45 1.92 -31.61
C ASP A 288 -7.27 1.03 -32.02
N SER A 289 -6.13 1.13 -31.32
CA SER A 289 -4.93 0.33 -31.57
C SER A 289 -4.92 -0.93 -30.70
N ALA A 290 -4.42 -2.04 -31.25
CA ALA A 290 -4.13 -3.28 -30.53
C ALA A 290 -2.66 -3.41 -30.12
N SER A 291 -1.86 -2.35 -30.27
CA SER A 291 -0.41 -2.37 -30.06
C SER A 291 0.06 -1.11 -29.33
N LEU A 292 1.19 -1.26 -28.66
CA LEU A 292 1.94 -0.18 -28.01
C LEU A 292 3.29 -0.04 -28.71
N THR A 293 3.44 1.01 -29.50
CA THR A 293 4.68 1.26 -30.23
C THR A 293 5.79 1.63 -29.24
N ILE A 294 6.90 0.90 -29.28
CA ILE A 294 8.08 1.25 -28.45
C ILE A 294 8.61 2.64 -28.84
N PRO A 295 9.21 3.39 -27.90
CA PRO A 295 9.70 4.73 -28.22
C PRO A 295 10.84 4.68 -29.26
N ALA A 296 11.15 5.85 -29.83
CA ALA A 296 12.36 6.02 -30.63
C ALA A 296 13.62 5.70 -29.80
N ALA A 297 14.69 5.28 -30.46
CA ALA A 297 15.97 5.03 -29.80
C ALA A 297 16.42 6.24 -28.96
N GLY A 298 16.86 5.98 -27.73
CA GLY A 298 17.25 7.01 -26.75
C GLY A 298 16.08 7.78 -26.13
N SER A 299 14.83 7.40 -26.38
CA SER A 299 13.63 8.05 -25.85
C SER A 299 12.84 7.14 -24.92
N ALA A 300 11.95 7.74 -24.12
CA ALA A 300 11.09 7.03 -23.19
C ALA A 300 9.70 7.68 -23.06
N PHE A 301 8.71 6.88 -22.67
CA PHE A 301 7.43 7.36 -22.15
C PHE A 301 7.06 6.59 -20.88
N SER A 302 6.21 7.20 -20.07
CA SER A 302 5.79 6.66 -18.78
C SER A 302 4.28 6.70 -18.58
N TYR A 303 3.78 5.83 -17.72
CA TYR A 303 2.42 5.88 -17.19
C TYR A 303 2.49 6.03 -15.67
N GLY A 304 1.70 6.96 -15.13
CA GLY A 304 1.58 7.14 -13.69
C GLY A 304 0.92 5.92 -13.02
N LEU A 305 1.39 5.58 -11.82
CA LEU A 305 0.77 4.61 -10.92
C LEU A 305 0.50 5.29 -9.58
N SER A 306 -0.74 5.13 -9.10
CA SER A 306 -1.26 5.81 -7.91
C SER A 306 -1.13 7.34 -8.00
N THR A 307 -1.37 7.92 -9.17
CA THR A 307 -1.43 9.39 -9.30
C THR A 307 -2.58 9.97 -8.49
N LEU A 308 -2.42 11.22 -8.07
CA LEU A 308 -3.34 11.91 -7.18
C LEU A 308 -3.38 13.40 -7.49
N ALA A 309 -4.38 14.11 -6.95
CA ALA A 309 -4.40 15.57 -7.00
C ALA A 309 -3.07 16.15 -6.48
N ARG A 310 -2.47 17.11 -7.20
CA ARG A 310 -1.15 17.68 -6.88
C ARG A 310 0.01 16.66 -6.99
N GLY A 311 -0.19 15.67 -7.84
CA GLY A 311 0.71 14.53 -8.07
C GLY A 311 0.31 13.77 -9.34
N ARG A 312 -0.18 14.48 -10.36
CA ARG A 312 -0.62 13.93 -11.65
C ARG A 312 0.52 13.66 -12.63
N MET A 313 1.73 14.11 -12.30
CA MET A 313 2.94 13.93 -13.12
C MET A 313 2.79 14.47 -14.55
N GLY A 314 1.99 15.51 -14.75
CA GLY A 314 1.72 16.11 -16.06
C GLY A 314 0.79 15.33 -16.98
N SER A 315 0.19 14.23 -16.51
CA SER A 315 -0.77 13.44 -17.28
C SER A 315 -2.23 13.90 -17.16
N ASP A 316 -2.48 14.91 -16.32
CA ASP A 316 -3.80 15.38 -15.88
C ASP A 316 -4.72 14.29 -15.28
N GLN A 317 -4.21 13.08 -15.06
CA GLN A 317 -4.94 11.95 -14.49
C GLN A 317 -4.71 11.84 -12.98
N SER A 318 -5.79 11.83 -12.20
CA SER A 318 -5.81 11.32 -10.83
C SER A 318 -6.35 9.91 -10.84
N GLN A 319 -5.68 8.98 -10.16
CA GLN A 319 -6.11 7.60 -10.01
C GLN A 319 -6.72 7.33 -8.62
N SER A 320 -6.77 8.34 -7.73
CA SER A 320 -7.29 8.18 -6.36
C SER A 320 -8.74 7.69 -6.36
N ALA A 321 -9.02 6.60 -5.64
CA ALA A 321 -10.36 6.02 -5.57
C ALA A 321 -11.36 6.94 -4.85
N GLN A 322 -12.57 7.06 -5.39
CA GLN A 322 -13.61 7.91 -4.81
C GLN A 322 -14.15 7.32 -3.51
N MET A 323 -14.35 8.17 -2.49
CA MET A 323 -14.98 7.76 -1.22
C MET A 323 -16.50 7.78 -1.35
N ARG A 324 -17.15 6.63 -1.18
CA ARG A 324 -18.61 6.51 -1.16
C ARG A 324 -19.21 6.99 0.17
N VAL A 325 -18.54 6.64 1.27
CA VAL A 325 -18.81 7.16 2.62
C VAL A 325 -17.47 7.34 3.34
N ARG A 326 -17.35 8.35 4.19
CA ARG A 326 -16.14 8.64 4.98
C ARG A 326 -16.49 9.40 6.26
N TYR A 327 -15.59 9.41 7.23
CA TYR A 327 -15.69 10.37 8.33
C TYR A 327 -15.26 11.77 7.89
N PRO A 328 -15.87 12.84 8.41
CA PRO A 328 -15.58 14.22 7.98
C PRO A 328 -14.11 14.63 8.10
N ASP A 329 -13.40 14.10 9.09
CA ASP A 329 -11.98 14.37 9.40
C ASP A 329 -10.98 13.52 8.58
N THR A 330 -11.46 12.74 7.61
CA THR A 330 -10.63 11.80 6.82
C THR A 330 -10.63 12.14 5.34
N ALA A 331 -9.65 11.60 4.62
CA ALA A 331 -9.37 11.88 3.21
C ALA A 331 -10.62 11.90 2.31
N TYR A 332 -10.65 12.85 1.36
CA TYR A 332 -11.75 13.00 0.41
C TYR A 332 -11.76 11.91 -0.67
N GLU A 333 -10.58 11.38 -1.01
CA GLU A 333 -10.37 10.23 -1.89
C GLU A 333 -9.42 9.25 -1.18
N ALA A 334 -9.34 8.00 -1.62
CA ALA A 334 -8.38 7.03 -1.08
C ALA A 334 -6.96 7.31 -1.61
N HIS A 335 -6.39 8.46 -1.23
CA HIS A 335 -5.07 8.90 -1.66
C HIS A 335 -4.02 7.84 -1.32
N GLY A 336 -3.14 7.56 -2.28
CA GLY A 336 -2.15 6.47 -2.17
C GLY A 336 -2.66 5.10 -2.59
N ASN A 337 -3.98 4.89 -2.77
CA ASN A 337 -4.53 3.68 -3.39
C ASN A 337 -3.95 2.37 -2.81
N TYR A 338 -3.74 2.34 -1.50
CA TYR A 338 -3.12 1.20 -0.84
C TYR A 338 -3.98 -0.06 -1.01
N GLY A 339 -3.33 -1.14 -1.45
CA GLY A 339 -4.01 -2.39 -1.78
C GLY A 339 -4.66 -2.45 -3.15
N ILE A 340 -4.63 -1.36 -3.95
CA ILE A 340 -5.11 -1.42 -5.34
C ILE A 340 -4.13 -2.23 -6.18
N GLN A 341 -4.68 -3.16 -6.96
CA GLN A 341 -3.92 -3.96 -7.90
C GLN A 341 -3.91 -3.31 -9.29
N TYR A 342 -2.74 -2.97 -9.80
CA TYR A 342 -2.54 -2.65 -11.21
C TYR A 342 -2.20 -3.94 -11.95
N ASP A 343 -2.98 -4.29 -12.96
CA ASP A 343 -2.70 -5.39 -13.89
C ASP A 343 -2.70 -4.84 -15.31
N LEU A 344 -1.51 -4.69 -15.86
CA LEU A 344 -1.27 -3.99 -17.13
C LEU A 344 -0.72 -4.95 -18.17
N SER A 345 -1.31 -4.95 -19.35
CA SER A 345 -0.83 -5.67 -20.53
C SER A 345 -0.24 -4.68 -21.53
N LEU A 346 1.04 -4.84 -21.86
CA LEU A 346 1.77 -3.98 -22.79
C LEU A 346 2.12 -4.79 -24.06
N PRO A 347 1.27 -4.77 -25.11
CA PRO A 347 1.55 -5.39 -26.40
C PRO A 347 2.57 -4.57 -27.20
N LEU A 348 3.84 -4.64 -26.80
CA LEU A 348 4.94 -3.87 -27.40
C LEU A 348 5.12 -4.25 -28.88
N VAL A 349 5.33 -3.25 -29.73
CA VAL A 349 5.70 -3.44 -31.14
C VAL A 349 6.92 -2.59 -31.50
N ASN A 350 7.90 -3.21 -32.17
CA ASN A 350 8.99 -2.49 -32.82
C ASN A 350 8.54 -2.08 -34.23
N PRO A 351 8.33 -0.78 -34.51
CA PRO A 351 7.85 -0.34 -35.83
C PRO A 351 8.96 -0.33 -36.89
N ASP A 352 10.23 -0.41 -36.47
CA ASP A 352 11.37 -0.30 -37.36
C ASP A 352 11.72 -1.64 -38.01
N SER A 353 12.57 -1.61 -39.04
CA SER A 353 13.09 -2.82 -39.69
C SER A 353 14.30 -3.42 -38.98
N GLN A 354 14.98 -2.64 -38.14
CA GLN A 354 16.15 -3.08 -37.38
C GLN A 354 15.75 -3.54 -35.98
N PRO A 355 16.48 -4.50 -35.39
CA PRO A 355 16.30 -4.87 -34.00
C PRO A 355 16.45 -3.67 -33.07
N ARG A 356 15.67 -3.63 -32.00
CA ARG A 356 15.72 -2.60 -30.96
C ARG A 356 15.57 -3.21 -29.58
N ALA A 357 16.38 -2.71 -28.67
CA ALA A 357 16.27 -3.07 -27.27
C ALA A 357 15.23 -2.17 -26.59
N VAL A 358 14.32 -2.80 -25.83
CA VAL A 358 13.32 -2.09 -25.03
C VAL A 358 13.47 -2.50 -23.56
N THR A 359 13.37 -1.52 -22.66
CA THR A 359 13.34 -1.79 -21.22
C THR A 359 12.03 -1.33 -20.59
N LEU A 360 11.62 -2.05 -19.55
CA LEU A 360 10.52 -1.65 -18.67
C LEU A 360 11.09 -1.41 -17.28
N ALA A 361 10.81 -0.24 -16.69
CA ALA A 361 11.29 0.11 -15.35
C ALA A 361 10.18 0.79 -14.53
N LEU A 362 10.09 0.46 -13.24
CA LEU A 362 9.31 1.24 -12.28
C LEU A 362 10.22 2.32 -11.70
N GLN A 363 9.79 3.58 -11.68
CA GLN A 363 10.59 4.70 -11.20
C GLN A 363 9.83 5.52 -10.13
N THR A 364 10.58 6.21 -9.27
CA THR A 364 10.04 7.07 -8.21
C THR A 364 10.52 8.51 -8.39
N PRO A 365 9.97 9.25 -9.38
CA PRO A 365 10.36 10.64 -9.66
C PRO A 365 9.98 11.58 -8.50
N ILE A 366 10.50 12.80 -8.54
CA ILE A 366 10.04 13.87 -7.67
C ILE A 366 8.59 14.21 -8.03
N LYS A 367 7.69 14.11 -7.06
CA LYS A 367 6.25 14.38 -7.24
C LYS A 367 6.00 15.79 -7.78
N GLU A 368 5.28 15.86 -8.88
CA GLU A 368 4.81 17.08 -9.53
C GLU A 368 3.35 16.94 -9.94
N ASP A 369 2.62 18.06 -9.99
CA ASP A 369 1.27 18.06 -10.55
C ASP A 369 1.32 18.21 -12.07
N SER A 370 1.89 19.32 -12.53
CA SER A 370 2.32 19.55 -13.91
C SER A 370 3.84 19.51 -13.97
N LEU A 371 4.41 19.03 -15.07
CA LEU A 371 5.86 18.99 -15.24
C LEU A 371 6.42 20.40 -15.37
N SER A 372 7.29 20.81 -14.45
CA SER A 372 7.95 22.12 -14.47
C SER A 372 9.11 22.23 -15.49
N ARG A 373 9.48 21.09 -16.08
CA ARG A 373 10.54 20.90 -17.07
C ARG A 373 10.06 19.88 -18.12
N ASN A 374 10.75 19.78 -19.25
CA ASN A 374 10.42 18.83 -20.33
C ASN A 374 10.86 17.39 -19.99
N GLY A 375 10.41 16.85 -18.85
CA GLY A 375 10.79 15.52 -18.39
C GLY A 375 10.49 15.28 -16.92
N LEU A 376 10.80 14.08 -16.45
CA LEU A 376 10.69 13.73 -15.05
C LEU A 376 11.94 14.18 -14.28
N ARG A 377 11.74 14.61 -13.04
CA ARG A 377 12.83 15.05 -12.15
C ARG A 377 13.23 13.96 -11.17
N PHE A 378 14.53 13.84 -10.95
CA PHE A 378 15.17 12.87 -10.06
C PHE A 378 16.26 13.55 -9.23
N PHE A 379 16.85 12.82 -8.28
CA PHE A 379 17.99 13.30 -7.49
C PHE A 379 19.26 12.54 -7.82
N ASP A 380 20.38 13.24 -7.87
CA ASP A 380 21.73 12.67 -7.90
C ASP A 380 22.69 13.52 -7.03
N PRO A 381 23.28 12.99 -5.95
CA PRO A 381 23.04 11.66 -5.37
C PRO A 381 21.63 11.53 -4.76
N LEU A 382 21.18 10.30 -4.55
CA LEU A 382 19.86 10.02 -3.97
C LEU A 382 19.77 10.41 -2.49
N PRO A 383 18.66 11.03 -2.05
CA PRO A 383 18.37 11.22 -0.62
C PRO A 383 18.14 9.89 0.09
N THR A 384 18.07 9.91 1.42
CA THR A 384 17.92 8.69 2.24
C THR A 384 16.48 8.19 2.34
N GLN A 385 15.49 9.05 2.09
CA GLN A 385 14.09 8.74 2.30
C GLN A 385 13.59 7.70 1.29
N THR A 386 13.17 6.53 1.78
CA THR A 386 12.48 5.53 0.97
C THR A 386 11.05 5.98 0.67
N PHE A 387 10.66 5.86 -0.59
CA PHE A 387 9.31 6.21 -1.08
C PHE A 387 8.56 4.99 -1.59
N PHE A 388 9.23 3.90 -1.96
CA PHE A 388 8.58 2.69 -2.42
C PHE A 388 9.29 1.45 -1.86
N ARG A 389 8.52 0.51 -1.34
CA ARG A 389 8.96 -0.86 -1.01
C ARG A 389 7.86 -1.83 -1.39
N GLY A 390 8.13 -2.73 -2.33
CA GLY A 390 7.07 -3.60 -2.83
C GLY A 390 7.58 -4.60 -3.85
N SER A 391 6.77 -5.63 -4.09
CA SER A 391 7.02 -6.60 -5.16
C SER A 391 6.16 -6.31 -6.39
N VAL A 392 6.76 -6.47 -7.57
CA VAL A 392 6.08 -6.49 -8.88
C VAL A 392 6.16 -7.89 -9.48
N ARG A 393 5.23 -8.22 -10.39
CA ARG A 393 5.27 -9.43 -11.19
C ARG A 393 5.32 -9.08 -12.67
N LEU A 394 6.18 -9.76 -13.41
CA LEU A 394 6.29 -9.68 -14.86
C LEU A 394 5.98 -11.02 -15.49
N ARG A 395 5.25 -11.02 -16.60
CA ARG A 395 5.07 -12.20 -17.47
C ARG A 395 5.35 -11.78 -18.90
N TYR A 396 6.21 -12.51 -19.60
CA TYR A 396 6.64 -12.17 -20.95
C TYR A 396 7.29 -13.38 -21.61
N ALA A 397 7.43 -13.36 -22.94
CA ALA A 397 8.35 -14.26 -23.65
C ALA A 397 9.75 -13.61 -23.71
N ASP A 398 10.80 -14.32 -23.31
CA ASP A 398 12.18 -13.82 -23.46
C ASP A 398 12.64 -13.85 -24.93
N ASP A 399 13.88 -13.44 -25.19
CA ASP A 399 14.44 -13.36 -26.56
C ASP A 399 14.58 -14.74 -27.24
N GLN A 400 14.46 -15.84 -26.48
CA GLN A 400 14.42 -17.21 -27.01
C GLN A 400 12.98 -17.72 -27.19
N GLY A 401 11.97 -16.87 -26.95
CA GLY A 401 10.56 -17.22 -27.02
C GLY A 401 10.05 -18.00 -25.80
N LYS A 402 10.87 -18.17 -24.75
CA LYS A 402 10.46 -18.92 -23.55
C LYS A 402 9.64 -18.02 -22.63
N LEU A 403 8.49 -18.53 -22.18
CA LEU A 403 7.66 -17.82 -21.22
C LEU A 403 8.35 -17.72 -19.86
N GLN A 404 8.43 -16.50 -19.36
CA GLN A 404 8.99 -16.13 -18.07
C GLN A 404 7.91 -15.61 -17.14
N VAL A 405 8.02 -15.94 -15.86
CA VAL A 405 7.27 -15.30 -14.77
C VAL A 405 8.29 -14.88 -13.72
N ARG A 406 8.47 -13.57 -13.55
CA ARG A 406 9.43 -13.02 -12.58
C ARG A 406 8.70 -12.23 -11.51
N TYR A 407 9.18 -12.37 -10.28
CA TYR A 407 8.74 -11.56 -9.15
C TYR A 407 9.95 -10.80 -8.67
N ILE A 408 9.86 -9.48 -8.63
CA ILE A 408 10.99 -8.61 -8.30
C ILE A 408 10.56 -7.72 -7.13
N HIS A 409 11.33 -7.75 -6.05
CA HIS A 409 11.20 -6.82 -4.94
C HIS A 409 12.01 -5.56 -5.22
N LEU A 410 11.43 -4.39 -4.92
CA LEU A 410 12.03 -3.08 -5.16
C LEU A 410 12.08 -2.27 -3.88
N VAL A 411 13.16 -1.54 -3.68
CA VAL A 411 13.29 -0.47 -2.69
C VAL A 411 13.76 0.79 -3.40
N GLN A 412 12.90 1.81 -3.47
CA GLN A 412 13.22 3.06 -4.15
C GLN A 412 13.15 4.25 -3.22
N ARG A 413 14.17 5.10 -3.31
CA ARG A 413 14.26 6.40 -2.65
C ARG A 413 13.49 7.46 -3.43
N ARG A 414 13.20 8.57 -2.77
CA ARG A 414 12.64 9.75 -3.43
C ARG A 414 13.52 10.18 -4.60
N GLY A 415 12.93 10.44 -5.76
CA GLY A 415 13.66 10.90 -6.93
C GLY A 415 14.63 9.86 -7.49
N GLN A 416 14.35 8.57 -7.31
CA GLN A 416 15.17 7.48 -7.85
C GLN A 416 14.68 7.03 -9.22
N GLN A 417 15.58 7.03 -10.20
CA GLN A 417 15.39 6.35 -11.48
C GLN A 417 15.33 4.83 -11.25
N GLY A 418 14.50 4.14 -12.02
CA GLY A 418 14.32 2.69 -11.90
C GLY A 418 15.41 1.91 -12.63
N GLU A 419 15.88 0.83 -12.01
CA GLU A 419 16.65 -0.20 -12.73
C GLU A 419 15.72 -0.97 -13.68
N PRO A 420 16.22 -1.45 -14.85
CA PRO A 420 15.42 -2.25 -15.78
C PRO A 420 14.88 -3.52 -15.11
N LEU A 421 13.56 -3.63 -15.04
CA LEU A 421 12.90 -4.84 -14.56
C LEU A 421 13.02 -5.97 -15.59
N VAL A 422 12.93 -5.60 -16.86
CA VAL A 422 13.18 -6.48 -18.00
C VAL A 422 13.78 -5.65 -19.14
N ARG A 423 14.68 -6.28 -19.90
CA ARG A 423 15.21 -5.79 -21.16
C ARG A 423 14.96 -6.85 -22.22
N LEU A 424 14.40 -6.47 -23.36
CA LEU A 424 14.00 -7.37 -24.45
C LEU A 424 14.57 -6.85 -25.76
N GLU A 425 15.11 -7.75 -26.58
CA GLU A 425 15.50 -7.46 -27.96
C GLU A 425 14.35 -7.80 -28.90
N LEU A 426 13.75 -6.80 -29.54
CA LEU A 426 12.65 -6.98 -30.48
C LEU A 426 13.19 -6.85 -31.91
N ALA A 427 13.03 -7.88 -32.72
CA ALA A 427 13.30 -7.81 -34.15
C ALA A 427 12.41 -6.76 -34.85
N GLY A 428 12.79 -6.36 -36.05
CA GLY A 428 12.00 -5.40 -36.82
C GLY A 428 10.59 -5.91 -37.10
N GLY A 429 9.56 -5.11 -36.80
CA GLY A 429 8.15 -5.50 -36.89
C GLY A 429 7.67 -6.50 -35.83
N GLU A 430 8.53 -6.93 -34.90
CA GLU A 430 8.17 -7.90 -33.87
C GLU A 430 7.14 -7.31 -32.89
N ARG A 431 6.21 -8.16 -32.46
CA ARG A 431 5.27 -7.88 -31.37
C ARG A 431 5.54 -8.79 -30.18
N ARG A 432 5.60 -8.21 -28.99
CA ARG A 432 5.83 -8.97 -27.76
C ARG A 432 4.98 -8.42 -26.61
N LEU A 433 4.20 -9.31 -25.99
CA LEU A 433 3.40 -8.96 -24.83
C LEU A 433 4.25 -9.00 -23.56
N VAL A 434 4.18 -7.92 -22.77
CA VAL A 434 4.69 -7.85 -21.40
C VAL A 434 3.54 -7.54 -20.46
N GLU A 435 3.28 -8.42 -19.51
CA GLU A 435 2.31 -8.18 -18.45
C GLU A 435 3.05 -7.69 -17.19
N PHE A 436 2.57 -6.60 -16.60
CA PHE A 436 3.06 -6.02 -15.36
C PHE A 436 1.94 -6.04 -14.32
N SER A 437 2.20 -6.61 -13.14
CA SER A 437 1.28 -6.57 -12.00
C SER A 437 1.94 -5.98 -10.76
N LEU A 438 1.21 -5.13 -10.04
CA LEU A 438 1.61 -4.53 -8.76
C LEU A 438 0.39 -4.43 -7.84
N LEU A 439 0.52 -4.87 -6.60
CA LEU A 439 -0.37 -4.45 -5.51
C LEU A 439 0.30 -3.31 -4.76
N TYR A 440 -0.31 -2.12 -4.82
CA TYR A 440 0.33 -0.90 -4.32
C TYR A 440 0.44 -0.93 -2.78
N PRO A 441 1.66 -0.95 -2.19
CA PRO A 441 1.82 -1.24 -0.77
C PRO A 441 1.58 -0.02 0.13
N PRO A 442 1.05 -0.21 1.36
CA PRO A 442 0.70 0.88 2.26
C PRO A 442 1.89 1.64 2.84
N ASP A 443 3.08 1.07 2.76
CA ASP A 443 4.34 1.70 3.18
C ASP A 443 4.98 2.55 2.06
N SER A 444 4.24 2.82 0.97
CA SER A 444 4.69 3.64 -0.17
C SER A 444 4.15 5.06 -0.15
N THR A 445 4.92 5.97 -0.75
CA THR A 445 4.56 7.36 -1.02
C THR A 445 4.35 7.53 -2.52
N PRO A 446 3.12 7.84 -2.97
CA PRO A 446 2.81 8.02 -4.38
C PRO A 446 3.29 9.37 -4.94
N PRO A 447 3.34 9.51 -6.28
CA PRO A 447 3.14 8.48 -7.29
C PRO A 447 4.45 7.77 -7.68
N GLN A 448 4.32 6.59 -8.29
CA GLN A 448 5.38 5.96 -9.08
C GLN A 448 5.03 6.05 -10.56
N VAL A 449 5.99 5.74 -11.44
CA VAL A 449 5.73 5.69 -12.89
C VAL A 449 6.29 4.39 -13.48
N LEU A 450 5.52 3.75 -14.36
CA LEU A 450 5.99 2.64 -15.18
C LEU A 450 6.50 3.21 -16.51
N THR A 451 7.78 2.99 -16.83
CA THR A 451 8.46 3.60 -17.97
C THR A 451 8.89 2.56 -18.97
N VAL A 452 8.60 2.81 -20.24
CA VAL A 452 9.12 2.08 -21.39
C VAL A 452 10.18 2.96 -22.04
N SER A 453 11.40 2.45 -22.21
CA SER A 453 12.47 3.13 -22.95
C SER A 453 13.05 2.23 -24.03
N ALA A 454 13.66 2.85 -25.03
CA ALA A 454 14.30 2.16 -26.14
C ALA A 454 15.76 2.60 -26.29
N GLU A 455 16.63 1.66 -26.64
CA GLU A 455 18.05 1.88 -26.95
C GLU A 455 18.36 1.60 -28.42
#